data_AF-A0A2E2JM81-F1
#
_entry.id   AF-A0A2E2JM81-F1
#
_cell.length_a   1.000
_cell.length_b   1.000
_cell.length_c   1.000
_cell.angle_alpha   90.00
_cell.angle_beta   90.00
_cell.angle_gamma   90.00
#
_symmetry.space_group_name_H-M   'P 1'
#
loop_
_entity.id
_entity.type
_entity.pdbx_description
1 polymer ?
#
loop_
_entity_poly.entity_id
_entity_poly.type
_entity_poly.pdbx_seq_one_letter_code
_entity_poly.pdbx_strand_id
1 'polypeptide(L)'
;MPAHLRDDLKFQPGRSGNPQGRPKGSRNKLSEAFIEALAADFSEHGVDVIQTVREEKPDVYIRVIASILSRDMNVNVGELGELSDEDLLARIRAMEAAIRPFLHGKDGLLH
;
A
#
# COMPACT_ATOMS: atom_id res chain seq x y z
N MET A 1 33.75 -2.92 48.67
CA MET A 1 33.16 -1.79 47.92
C MET A 1 31.81 -2.20 47.34
N PRO A 2 30.71 -1.49 47.69
CA PRO A 2 29.37 -1.78 47.18
C PRO A 2 29.24 -1.50 45.67
N ALA A 3 28.35 -2.22 44.98
CA ALA A 3 28.27 -2.27 43.51
C ALA A 3 28.02 -0.92 42.82
N HIS A 4 27.39 0.04 43.51
CA HIS A 4 27.12 1.39 43.00
C HIS A 4 28.33 2.32 43.03
N LEU A 5 29.45 1.90 43.64
CA LEU A 5 30.68 2.67 43.76
C LEU A 5 31.79 2.16 42.81
N ARG A 6 31.43 1.27 41.88
CA ARG A 6 32.32 0.60 40.93
C ARG A 6 32.20 1.26 39.55
N ASP A 7 33.27 1.88 39.09
CA ASP A 7 33.30 2.59 37.80
C ASP A 7 33.33 1.63 36.59
N ASP A 8 33.71 0.37 36.79
CA ASP A 8 33.72 -0.70 35.78
C ASP A 8 32.32 -1.18 35.36
N LEU A 9 31.29 -0.90 36.17
CA LEU A 9 29.91 -1.29 35.89
C LEU A 9 29.06 -0.15 35.32
N LYS A 10 29.63 1.05 35.19
CA LYS A 10 28.93 2.22 34.65
C LYS A 10 28.93 2.16 33.12
N PHE A 11 27.76 2.34 32.52
CA PHE A 11 27.63 2.46 31.07
C PHE A 11 28.47 3.63 30.57
N GLN A 12 29.44 3.35 29.70
CA GLN A 12 30.36 4.39 29.21
C GLN A 12 29.65 5.27 28.17
N PRO A 13 29.65 6.61 28.34
CA PRO A 13 29.13 7.53 27.33
C PRO A 13 29.82 7.28 25.99
N GLY A 14 29.06 7.01 24.93
CA GLY A 14 29.58 6.77 23.58
C GLY A 14 29.86 5.31 23.21
N ARG A 15 29.69 4.33 24.11
CA ARG A 15 29.69 2.90 23.75
C ARG A 15 28.29 2.29 23.87
N SER A 16 27.72 1.84 22.76
CA SER A 16 26.51 1.01 22.77
C SER A 16 26.78 -0.30 23.52
N GLY A 17 25.94 -0.64 24.50
CA GLY A 17 25.96 -1.93 25.19
C GLY A 17 25.60 -3.12 24.29
N ASN A 18 25.13 -2.85 23.08
CA ASN A 18 24.98 -3.83 22.01
C ASN A 18 25.71 -3.33 20.75
N PRO A 19 27.02 -3.65 20.59
CA PRO A 19 27.83 -3.18 19.46
C PRO A 19 27.36 -3.74 18.11
N GLN A 20 26.53 -4.79 18.07
CA GLN A 20 25.97 -5.38 16.85
C GLN A 20 24.54 -4.93 16.54
N GLY A 21 23.94 -4.09 17.41
CA GLY A 21 22.56 -3.63 17.25
C GLY A 21 21.53 -4.76 17.26
N ARG A 22 20.28 -4.43 16.95
CA ARG A 22 19.24 -5.44 16.71
C ARG A 22 19.57 -6.16 15.40
N PRO A 23 19.59 -7.50 15.32
CA PRO A 23 19.86 -8.21 14.08
C PRO A 23 18.86 -7.77 13.01
N LYS A 24 19.39 -7.11 11.98
CA LYS A 24 18.62 -6.55 10.87
C LYS A 24 18.04 -7.72 10.06
N GLY A 25 16.72 -7.81 10.00
CA GLY A 25 16.01 -8.77 9.14
C GLY A 25 15.31 -9.94 9.83
N SER A 26 15.42 -10.15 11.16
CA SER A 26 14.64 -11.22 11.82
C SER A 26 13.13 -10.98 11.73
N ARG A 27 12.71 -9.71 11.82
CA ARG A 27 11.32 -9.31 11.67
C ARG A 27 10.80 -9.49 10.24
N ASN A 28 11.65 -9.21 9.25
CA ASN A 28 11.31 -9.35 7.83
C ASN A 28 11.21 -10.83 7.42
N LYS A 29 12.14 -11.67 7.90
CA LYS A 29 12.10 -13.12 7.68
C LYS A 29 10.86 -13.77 8.29
N LEU A 30 10.48 -13.35 9.50
CA LEU A 30 9.27 -13.86 10.13
C LEU A 30 8.02 -13.44 9.36
N SER A 31 7.95 -12.20 8.87
CA SER A 31 6.80 -11.76 8.06
C SER A 31 6.70 -12.48 6.72
N GLU A 32 7.82 -12.71 6.04
CA GLU A 32 7.86 -13.45 4.77
C GLU A 32 7.38 -14.89 4.96
N ALA A 33 7.96 -15.61 5.92
CA ALA A 33 7.56 -16.98 6.22
C ALA A 33 6.09 -17.09 6.67
N PHE A 34 5.58 -16.10 7.39
CA PHE A 34 4.18 -16.05 7.79
C PHE A 34 3.24 -15.89 6.58
N ILE A 35 3.57 -14.99 5.65
CA ILE A 35 2.77 -14.79 4.43
C ILE A 35 2.79 -16.04 3.55
N GLU A 36 3.95 -16.69 3.41
CA GLU A 36 4.09 -17.93 2.64
C GLU A 36 3.25 -19.06 3.23
N ALA A 37 3.33 -19.28 4.55
CA ALA A 37 2.52 -20.28 5.23
C ALA A 37 1.01 -20.00 5.10
N LEU A 38 0.60 -18.73 5.24
CA LEU A 38 -0.79 -18.33 5.10
C LEU A 38 -1.31 -18.52 3.66
N ALA A 39 -0.48 -18.25 2.66
CA ALA A 39 -0.84 -18.47 1.26
C ALA A 39 -1.01 -19.97 0.94
N ALA A 40 -0.12 -20.82 1.46
CA ALA A 40 -0.23 -22.27 1.32
C ALA A 40 -1.52 -22.81 1.97
N ASP A 41 -1.78 -22.42 3.22
CA ASP A 41 -3.00 -22.78 3.95
C ASP A 41 -4.27 -22.32 3.22
N PHE A 42 -4.29 -21.07 2.75
CA PHE A 42 -5.43 -20.54 2.01
C PHE A 42 -5.64 -21.24 0.67
N SER A 43 -4.58 -21.68 0.00
CA SER A 43 -4.69 -22.45 -1.24
C SER A 43 -5.35 -23.81 -1.04
N GLU A 44 -5.16 -24.43 0.12
CA GLU A 44 -5.69 -25.76 0.43
C GLU A 44 -7.08 -25.69 1.09
N HIS A 45 -7.30 -24.71 1.98
CA HIS A 45 -8.48 -24.66 2.85
C HIS A 45 -9.36 -23.42 2.65
N GLY A 46 -8.90 -22.42 1.90
CA GLY A 46 -9.55 -21.11 1.83
C GLY A 46 -10.97 -21.16 1.28
N VAL A 47 -11.25 -22.02 0.30
CA VAL A 47 -12.60 -22.18 -0.29
C VAL A 47 -13.59 -22.72 0.73
N ASP A 48 -13.22 -23.74 1.48
CA ASP A 48 -14.08 -24.37 2.49
C ASP A 48 -14.34 -23.42 3.65
N VAL A 49 -13.32 -22.65 4.07
CA VAL A 49 -13.48 -21.59 5.07
C VAL A 49 -14.44 -20.52 4.57
N ILE A 50 -14.35 -20.09 3.31
CA ILE A 50 -15.28 -19.12 2.73
C ILE A 50 -16.72 -19.64 2.73
N GLN A 51 -16.94 -20.91 2.36
CA GLN A 51 -18.26 -21.54 2.39
C GLN A 51 -18.81 -21.59 3.82
N THR A 52 -17.99 -22.06 4.76
CA THR A 52 -18.36 -22.14 6.18
C THR A 52 -18.73 -20.78 6.75
N VAL A 53 -17.93 -19.74 6.48
CA VAL A 53 -18.23 -18.38 6.95
C VAL A 53 -19.50 -17.82 6.30
N ARG A 54 -19.77 -18.13 5.03
CA ARG A 54 -21.01 -17.73 4.37
C ARG A 54 -22.24 -18.35 5.04
N GLU A 55 -22.15 -19.60 5.47
CA GLU A 55 -23.26 -20.32 6.10
C GLU A 55 -23.44 -19.94 7.57
N GLU A 56 -22.36 -19.93 8.35
CA GLU A 56 -22.41 -19.70 9.80
C GLU A 56 -22.45 -18.22 10.19
N LYS A 57 -21.80 -17.34 9.40
CA LYS A 57 -21.62 -15.90 9.71
C LYS A 57 -21.79 -15.03 8.46
N PRO A 58 -22.97 -15.02 7.84
CA PRO A 58 -23.22 -14.30 6.58
C PRO A 58 -22.97 -12.78 6.68
N ASP A 59 -23.18 -12.19 7.85
CA ASP A 59 -22.91 -10.76 8.09
C ASP A 59 -21.40 -10.44 8.00
N VAL A 60 -20.55 -11.33 8.51
CA VAL A 60 -19.08 -11.22 8.40
C VAL A 60 -18.67 -11.36 6.94
N TYR A 61 -19.20 -12.37 6.24
CA TYR A 61 -18.92 -12.63 4.83
C TYR A 61 -19.19 -11.39 3.96
N ILE A 62 -20.37 -10.77 4.11
CA ILE A 62 -20.74 -9.56 3.36
C ILE A 62 -19.84 -8.37 3.71
N ARG A 63 -19.50 -8.18 5.00
CA ARG A 63 -18.57 -7.11 5.41
C ARG A 63 -17.18 -7.26 4.79
N VAL A 64 -16.66 -8.49 4.71
CA VAL A 64 -15.37 -8.76 4.06
C VAL A 64 -15.42 -8.38 2.58
N ILE A 65 -16.47 -8.80 1.85
CA ILE A 65 -16.67 -8.42 0.44
C ILE A 65 -16.73 -6.90 0.29
N ALA A 66 -17.54 -6.22 1.10
CA ALA A 66 -17.67 -4.76 1.06
C ALA A 66 -16.34 -4.05 1.33
N SER A 67 -15.51 -4.58 2.25
CA SER A 67 -14.19 -4.01 2.54
C SER A 67 -13.19 -4.20 1.40
N ILE A 68 -13.23 -5.31 0.67
CA ILE A 68 -12.35 -5.55 -0.49
C ILE A 68 -12.72 -4.58 -1.61
N LEU A 69 -14.01 -4.52 -1.97
CA LEU A 69 -14.50 -3.62 -3.04
C LEU A 69 -14.18 -2.15 -2.75
N SER A 70 -14.31 -1.72 -1.49
CA SER A 70 -14.00 -0.35 -1.09
C SER A 70 -12.51 -0.03 -1.22
N ARG A 71 -11.62 -0.99 -0.96
CA ARG A 71 -10.17 -0.83 -1.13
C ARG A 71 -9.78 -0.72 -2.60
N ASP A 72 -10.39 -1.53 -3.47
CA ASP A 72 -10.13 -1.44 -4.91
C ASP A 72 -10.57 -0.10 -5.50
N MET A 73 -11.67 0.47 -5.01
CA MET A 73 -12.09 1.82 -5.39
C MET A 73 -11.15 2.90 -4.85
N ASN A 74 -10.69 2.78 -3.61
CA ASN A 74 -9.80 3.77 -2.99
C ASN A 74 -8.39 3.77 -3.60
N VAL A 75 -7.97 2.69 -4.27
CA VAL A 75 -6.70 2.61 -5.01
C VAL A 75 -6.73 3.43 -6.32
N ASN A 76 -7.92 3.67 -6.90
CA ASN A 76 -8.06 4.53 -8.10
C ASN A 76 -8.28 6.02 -7.80
N VAL A 77 -8.50 6.41 -6.54
CA VAL A 77 -8.66 7.83 -6.18
C VAL A 77 -7.31 8.54 -6.07
N GLY A 78 -6.19 7.81 -5.94
CA GLY A 78 -4.85 8.39 -5.91
C GLY A 78 -4.32 8.93 -7.25
N GLU A 79 -4.87 8.48 -8.38
CA GLU A 79 -4.49 9.01 -9.71
C GLU A 79 -5.43 10.11 -10.23
N LEU A 80 -6.57 10.33 -9.58
CA LEU A 80 -7.55 11.37 -9.96
C LEU A 80 -7.81 12.40 -8.84
N GLY A 81 -7.30 12.16 -7.63
CA GLY A 81 -7.47 13.03 -6.47
C GLY A 81 -6.34 14.04 -6.37
N GLU A 82 -6.69 15.31 -6.54
CA GLU A 82 -5.84 16.51 -6.40
C GLU A 82 -5.02 16.90 -7.64
N LEU A 83 -5.68 16.96 -8.81
CA LEU A 83 -5.25 17.95 -9.80
C LEU A 83 -5.76 19.31 -9.33
N SER A 84 -4.84 20.26 -9.14
CA SER A 84 -5.23 21.65 -8.94
C SER A 84 -5.95 22.18 -10.18
N ASP A 85 -6.71 23.26 -10.04
CA ASP A 85 -7.32 23.93 -11.20
C ASP A 85 -6.27 24.31 -12.26
N GLU A 86 -5.03 24.57 -11.85
CA GLU A 86 -3.91 24.82 -12.76
C GLU A 86 -3.50 23.57 -13.54
N ASP A 87 -3.45 22.41 -12.88
CA ASP A 87 -3.11 21.14 -13.52
C ASP A 87 -4.21 20.70 -14.50
N LEU A 88 -5.48 20.94 -14.14
CA LEU A 88 -6.63 20.72 -15.02
C LEU A 88 -6.54 21.62 -16.26
N LEU A 89 -6.25 22.91 -16.08
CA LEU A 89 -6.06 23.86 -17.18
C LEU A 89 -4.88 23.48 -18.08
N ALA A 90 -3.77 23.05 -17.52
CA ALA A 90 -2.61 22.59 -18.28
C ALA A 90 -2.97 21.38 -19.16
N ARG A 91 -3.76 20.45 -18.63
CA ARG A 91 -4.19 19.25 -19.35
C ARG A 91 -5.21 19.54 -20.44
N ILE A 92 -6.15 20.45 -20.20
CA ILE A 92 -7.10 20.94 -21.22
C ILE A 92 -6.33 21.60 -22.37
N ARG A 93 -5.35 22.46 -22.07
CA ARG A 93 -4.52 23.12 -23.09
C ARG A 93 -3.68 22.12 -23.89
N ALA A 94 -3.14 21.10 -23.23
CA ALA A 94 -2.39 20.03 -23.90
C ALA A 94 -3.27 19.25 -24.88
N MET A 95 -4.52 18.93 -24.49
CA MET A 95 -5.49 18.30 -25.39
C MET A 95 -5.91 19.21 -26.54
N GLU A 96 -6.16 20.50 -26.28
CA GLU A 96 -6.49 21.48 -27.32
C GLU A 96 -5.34 21.56 -28.36
N ALA A 97 -4.09 21.66 -27.91
CA ALA A 97 -2.93 21.69 -28.79
C ALA A 97 -2.77 20.40 -29.62
N ALA A 98 -3.09 19.24 -29.04
CA ALA A 98 -3.04 17.96 -29.74
C ALA A 98 -4.15 17.82 -30.80
N ILE A 99 -5.34 18.36 -30.52
CA ILE A 99 -6.51 18.22 -31.40
C ILE A 99 -6.56 19.32 -32.47
N ARG A 100 -6.04 20.52 -32.18
CA ARG A 100 -6.07 21.70 -33.08
C ARG A 100 -5.57 21.43 -34.51
N PRO A 101 -4.47 20.67 -34.74
CA PRO A 101 -4.01 20.33 -36.09
C PRO A 101 -5.05 19.53 -36.90
N PHE A 102 -5.92 18.78 -36.24
CA PHE A 102 -6.96 17.96 -36.85
C PHE A 102 -8.28 18.72 -37.08
N LEU A 103 -8.44 19.89 -36.47
CA LEU A 103 -9.64 20.73 -36.63
C LEU A 103 -9.53 21.71 -37.82
N HIS A 104 -8.33 21.98 -38.34
CA HIS A 104 -8.10 22.83 -39.52
C HIS A 104 -8.34 22.10 -40.86
N GLY A 105 -9.18 21.06 -40.87
CA GLY A 105 -9.52 20.27 -42.06
C GLY A 105 -10.94 20.49 -42.61
N LYS A 106 -11.70 21.49 -42.10
CA LYS A 106 -13.10 21.72 -42.51
C LYS A 106 -13.44 23.13 -43.02
N ASP A 107 -12.45 23.95 -43.35
CA ASP A 107 -12.68 25.29 -43.94
C ASP A 107 -12.16 25.36 -45.40
N GLY A 108 -12.58 24.40 -46.24
CA GLY A 108 -12.07 24.30 -47.61
C GLY A 108 -13.10 23.84 -48.65
N LEU A 109 -14.39 24.15 -48.47
CA LEU A 109 -15.39 23.78 -49.49
C LEU A 109 -16.55 24.78 -49.61
N LEU A 110 -16.27 26.05 -49.90
CA LEU A 110 -17.23 26.96 -50.55
C LEU A 110 -16.47 28.06 -51.31
N HIS A 111 -16.09 27.76 -52.56
CA HIS A 111 -16.28 28.59 -53.76
C HIS A 111 -15.57 27.98 -54.96
#